data_AF-A0A1I6J7F0-F1
#
_entry.id   AF-A0A1I6J7F0-F1
#
_cell.length_a   1.000
_cell.length_b   1.000
_cell.length_c   1.000
_cell.angle_alpha   90.00
_cell.angle_beta   90.00
_cell.angle_gamma   90.00
#
_symmetry.space_group_name_H-M   'P 1'
#
loop_
_entity.id
_entity.type
_entity.pdbx_description
1 polymer ?
#
loop_
_entity_poly.entity_id
_entity_poly.type
_entity_poly.pdbx_seq_one_letter_code
_entity_poly.pdbx_strand_id
1 'polypeptide(L)' 'MDTQLATSQIRLQNWVAIIRDQKSSGLTIKDYCQEHDLSQNAYYYWLRKSRRAALQATDISFT' A
#
# COMPACT_ATOMS: atom_id res chain seq x y z
N MET A 1 6.86 8.65 23.38
CA MET A 1 6.53 7.32 22.82
C MET A 1 5.80 7.58 21.50
N ASP A 2 6.50 7.44 20.37
CA ASP A 2 6.05 7.85 19.03
C ASP A 2 5.00 6.90 18.43
N THR A 3 3.82 6.86 19.05
CA THR A 3 2.70 5.99 18.66
C THR A 3 2.21 6.26 17.23
N GLN A 4 2.34 7.49 16.73
CA GLN A 4 1.89 7.88 15.39
C GLN A 4 2.74 7.31 14.24
N LEU A 5 4.05 7.18 14.46
CA LEU A 5 4.98 6.63 13.47
C LEU A 5 4.79 5.12 13.32
N ALA A 6 4.71 4.41 14.44
CA ALA A 6 4.44 2.97 14.45
C ALA A 6 3.11 2.64 13.74
N THR A 7 2.05 3.41 14.00
CA THR A 7 0.74 3.22 13.37
C THR A 7 0.79 3.46 11.85
N SER A 8 1.61 4.40 11.39
CA SER A 8 1.74 4.72 9.97
C SER A 8 2.46 3.64 9.19
N GLN A 9 3.47 3.01 9.79
CA GLN A 9 4.19 1.88 9.20
C GLN A 9 3.33 0.63 9.13
N ILE A 10 2.59 0.31 10.20
CA ILE A 10 1.66 -0.83 10.22
C ILE A 10 0.60 -0.67 9.12
N ARG A 11 0.01 0.53 9.00
CA ARG A 11 -0.96 0.81 7.92
C ARG A 11 -0.33 0.61 6.53
N LEU A 12 0.90 1.06 6.33
CA LEU A 12 1.59 0.84 5.06
C LEU A 12 1.77 -0.64 4.75
N GLN A 13 2.19 -1.45 5.72
CA GLN A 13 2.34 -2.90 5.55
C GLN A 13 1.01 -3.60 5.22
N ASN A 14 -0.07 -3.23 5.90
CA ASN A 14 -1.40 -3.75 5.60
C ASN A 14 -1.82 -3.44 4.16
N TRP A 15 -1.62 -2.19 3.72
CA TRP A 15 -1.95 -1.81 2.34
C TRP A 15 -1.04 -2.46 1.30
N VAL A 16 0.22 -2.76 1.63
CA VAL A 16 1.09 -3.55 0.75
C VAL A 16 0.54 -4.97 0.57
N ALA A 17 0.01 -5.59 1.64
CA ALA A 17 -0.63 -6.90 1.54
C ALA A 17 -1.88 -6.86 0.64
N ILE A 18 -2.76 -5.87 0.85
CA ILE A 18 -3.95 -5.64 0.01
C ILE A 18 -3.58 -5.45 -1.47
N ILE A 19 -2.55 -4.65 -1.76
CA ILE A 19 -2.10 -4.41 -3.14
C ILE A 19 -1.54 -5.70 -3.77
N ARG A 20 -0.86 -6.55 -3.01
CA ARG A 20 -0.38 -7.85 -3.51
C ARG A 20 -1.54 -8.79 -3.79
N ASP A 21 -2.50 -8.86 -2.88
CA ASP A 21 -3.69 -9.68 -3.01
C ASP A 21 -4.53 -9.27 -4.24
N GLN A 22 -4.73 -7.97 -4.45
CA GLN A 22 -5.38 -7.45 -5.65
C GLN A 22 -4.65 -7.83 -6.95
N LYS A 23 -3.31 -7.88 -6.93
CA LYS A 23 -2.55 -8.30 -8.11
C LYS A 23 -2.64 -9.79 -8.36
N SER A 24 -2.72 -10.61 -7.32
CA SER A 24 -2.90 -12.05 -7.46
C SER A 24 -4.33 -12.45 -7.84
N SER A 25 -5.34 -11.66 -7.46
CA SER A 25 -6.74 -11.94 -7.80
C SER A 25 -7.03 -11.73 -9.29
N GLY A 26 -6.23 -10.92 -9.99
CA GLY A 26 -6.46 -10.59 -11.40
C GLY A 26 -7.66 -9.68 -11.64
N LEU A 27 -8.35 -9.25 -10.58
CA LEU A 27 -9.46 -8.31 -10.65
C LEU A 27 -8.97 -6.92 -11.01
N THR A 28 -9.82 -6.12 -11.66
CA THR A 28 -9.52 -4.70 -11.81
C THR A 28 -9.49 -4.02 -10.44
N ILE A 29 -8.78 -2.90 -10.31
CA ILE A 29 -8.75 -2.13 -9.05
C ILE A 29 -10.16 -1.74 -8.60
N LYS A 30 -11.05 -1.41 -9.56
CA LYS A 30 -12.44 -1.05 -9.29
C LYS A 30 -13.18 -2.21 -8.66
N ASP A 31 -13.14 -3.39 -9.31
CA ASP A 31 -13.88 -4.57 -8.85
C ASP A 31 -13.34 -5.05 -7.50
N TYR A 32 -12.02 -5.10 -7.35
CA TYR A 32 -11.39 -5.43 -6.07
C TYR A 32 -11.79 -4.46 -4.96
N CYS A 33 -11.77 -3.15 -5.22
CA CYS A 33 -12.20 -2.18 -4.22
C CYS A 33 -13.67 -2.35 -3.86
N GLN A 34 -14.52 -2.71 -4.82
CA GLN A 34 -15.94 -2.94 -4.56
C GLN A 34 -16.20 -4.23 -3.75
N GLU A 35 -15.51 -5.32 -4.07
CA GLU A 35 -15.65 -6.60 -3.36
C GLU A 35 -15.14 -6.54 -1.90
N HIS A 36 -14.09 -5.75 -1.66
CA HIS A 36 -13.43 -5.65 -0.35
C HIS A 36 -13.86 -4.41 0.47
N ASP A 37 -14.91 -3.69 0.03
CA ASP A 37 -15.42 -2.46 0.65
C ASP A 37 -14.33 -1.40 0.89
N LEU A 38 -13.47 -1.21 -0.13
CA LEU A 38 -12.38 -0.25 -0.11
C LEU A 38 -12.72 0.98 -0.95
N SER A 39 -12.31 2.14 -0.47
CA SER A 39 -12.30 3.35 -1.30
C SER A 39 -11.20 3.28 -2.34
N GLN A 40 -11.55 3.45 -3.62
CA GLN A 40 -10.56 3.56 -4.71
C GLN A 40 -9.57 4.72 -4.46
N ASN A 41 -10.04 5.83 -3.88
CA ASN A 41 -9.16 6.96 -3.54
C ASN A 41 -8.12 6.57 -2.49
N ALA A 42 -8.54 5.84 -1.46
CA ALA A 42 -7.62 5.30 -0.46
C ALA A 42 -6.63 4.33 -1.10
N TYR A 43 -7.11 3.44 -1.96
CA TYR A 43 -6.27 2.49 -2.70
C TYR A 43 -5.17 3.22 -3.48
N TYR A 44 -5.50 4.21 -4.31
CA TYR A 44 -4.50 4.95 -5.08
C TYR A 44 -3.55 5.78 -4.20
N TYR A 45 -4.04 6.32 -3.09
CA TYR A 45 -3.20 7.00 -2.10
C TYR A 45 -2.13 6.06 -1.54
N TRP A 46 -2.52 4.88 -1.08
CA TRP A 46 -1.60 3.90 -0.49
C TRP A 46 -0.72 3.23 -1.53
N LEU A 47 -1.18 3.05 -2.75
CA LEU A 47 -0.37 2.60 -3.88
C LEU A 47 0.76 3.58 -4.19
N ARG A 48 0.49 4.89 -4.18
CA ARG A 48 1.53 5.90 -4.36
C ARG A 48 2.53 5.88 -3.21
N LYS A 49 2.04 5.73 -1.98
CA LYS A 49 2.89 5.69 -0.77
C LYS A 49 3.79 4.45 -0.74
N SER A 50 3.26 3.27 -1.10
CA SER A 50 4.04 2.03 -1.19
C SER A 50 5.11 2.09 -2.28
N ARG A 51 4.80 2.67 -3.45
CA ARG A 51 5.80 2.91 -4.51
C ARG A 51 6.93 3.84 -4.05
N ARG A 52 6.60 4.94 -3.36
CA ARG A 52 7.63 5.86 -2.81
C ARG A 52 8.51 5.17 -1.77
N ALA A 53 7.93 4.38 -0.88
CA ALA A 53 8.68 3.62 0.12
C ALA A 53 9.63 2.61 -0.54
N ALA A 54 9.20 1.93 -1.61
CA ALA A 54 10.06 1.02 -2.35
C ALA A 54 11.22 1.74 -3.05
N LEU A 55 10.96 2.90 -3.68
CA LEU A 55 12.01 3.70 -4.32
C LEU A 55 13.05 4.21 -3.31
N GLN A 56 12.60 4.71 -2.15
CA GLN A 56 13.50 5.16 -1.08
C GLN A 56 14.36 4.02 -0.52
N ALA A 57 13.82 2.80 -0.41
CA ALA A 57 14.59 1.64 0.02
C ALA A 57 15.68 1.25 -0.99
N THR A 58 15.40 1.38 -2.29
CA THR A 58 16.39 1.11 -3.35
C THR A 58 17.52 2.13 -3.35
N ASP A 59 17.22 3.41 -3.12
CA ASP A 59 18.23 4.49 -3.10
C ASP A 59 19.29 4.29 -1.98
N ILE A 60 18.86 3.79 -0.82
CA ILE A 60 19.75 3.52 0.33
C ILE A 60 20.69 2.33 0.06
N SER A 61 20.39 1.48 -0.92
CA SER A 61 21.21 0.29 -1.20
C SER A 61 22.41 0.55 -2.13
N PHE A 62 22.53 1.76 -2.68
CA PHE A 62 23.60 2.14 -3.61
C PHE A 62 24.53 3.25 -3.09
N THR A 63 24.42 3.63 -1.81
CA THR A 63 25.31 4.60 -1.14
C THR A 63 26.05 3.92 0.00
#